data_AF-A0A934KBL7-F1
#
_entry.id   AF-A0A934KBL7-F1
#
_cell.length_a   1.000
_cell.length_b   1.000
_cell.length_c   1.000
_cell.angle_alpha   90.00
_cell.angle_beta   90.00
_cell.angle_gamma   90.00
#
_symmetry.space_group_name_H-M   'P 1'
#
loop_
_entity.id
_entity.type
_entity.pdbx_description
1 polymer ?
#
loop_
_entity_poly.entity_id
_entity_poly.type
_entity_poly.pdbx_seq_one_letter_code
_entity_poly.pdbx_strand_id
1 'polypeptide(L)'
;MGALTTLLISRQALAVGLVVLLGAGGGGYLWLQAHQPDTIPTTVWLNLRDGQSEVPLDQKLTFQASRPLQSATLEKGVTVSPAVEAGLSVAPDGRQFTITPVQPWADLTTYTVTLAPQRDAGGHPVNARSWHFRTTLVARVVALTAGEAQLADGGEIPLGTPLQLRFNSPMEGPSVLLTANGSALSLDWASDQLTAIIPAGELKAGFVELAIQAGAQDQKHRPLSRWDLRTAVVYHLSAHTTDLAGPALIQVPNDPSARDQSGLQAANLVFESVAEGNITRLSALFSKVPDEVGPVRSGRLISFKLARHYGALLFFSGLSKGSFRVFQKDPVPYVSDDTPGWFHRTNSRFPPNNLFISVEKVQAAEGAQGLAPNQPALGASAFNGDDARGATAPLHRSVYGYDPDTATYSKTEDGHRVADAALG
;
A
#
# COMPACT_ATOMS: atom_id res chain seq x y z
N MET A 1 -1.99 30.19 -27.08
CA MET A 1 -3.24 30.69 -27.69
C MET A 1 -3.15 30.47 -29.19
N GLY A 2 -4.17 29.82 -29.76
CA GLY A 2 -4.41 29.67 -31.22
C GLY A 2 -3.60 28.56 -31.89
N ALA A 3 -4.14 27.65 -32.71
CA ALA A 3 -5.53 27.37 -33.07
C ALA A 3 -5.59 25.92 -33.60
N LEU A 4 -6.63 25.19 -33.20
CA LEU A 4 -7.04 23.95 -33.86
C LEU A 4 -7.42 24.25 -35.31
N THR A 5 -6.91 23.48 -36.27
CA THR A 5 -7.51 23.43 -37.60
C THR A 5 -7.56 21.99 -38.08
N THR A 6 -8.77 21.44 -38.08
CA THR A 6 -9.17 20.22 -38.78
C THR A 6 -9.61 20.64 -40.19
N LEU A 7 -9.10 20.00 -41.26
CA LEU A 7 -9.79 20.01 -42.55
C LEU A 7 -9.43 18.81 -43.42
N LEU A 8 -10.48 18.11 -43.88
CA LEU A 8 -10.49 17.19 -45.01
C LEU A 8 -10.51 17.99 -46.34
N ILE A 9 -10.09 17.36 -47.45
CA ILE A 9 -10.87 17.18 -48.71
C ILE A 9 -9.99 17.01 -49.98
N SER A 10 -10.38 15.98 -50.74
CA SER A 10 -10.36 15.69 -52.20
C SER A 10 -9.11 15.80 -53.07
N ARG A 11 -8.96 14.68 -53.82
CA ARG A 11 -8.29 14.53 -55.13
C ARG A 11 -8.91 15.44 -56.19
N GLN A 12 -8.10 15.97 -57.09
CA GLN A 12 -8.27 15.83 -58.55
C GLN A 12 -6.92 15.99 -59.28
N ALA A 13 -6.77 15.20 -60.33
CA ALA A 13 -5.62 15.09 -61.21
C ALA A 13 -5.81 15.95 -62.45
N LEU A 14 -4.71 16.39 -63.09
CA LEU A 14 -4.66 16.49 -64.55
C LEU A 14 -3.20 16.54 -65.03
N ALA A 15 -2.99 15.84 -66.14
CA ALA A 15 -1.70 15.46 -66.67
C ALA A 15 -1.56 15.96 -68.12
N VAL A 16 -0.29 16.18 -68.50
CA VAL A 16 0.30 16.04 -69.84
C VAL A 16 0.06 17.13 -70.89
N GLY A 17 1.16 17.55 -71.51
CA GLY A 17 1.22 18.19 -72.82
C GLY A 17 2.66 18.44 -73.28
N LEU A 18 3.28 17.41 -73.87
CA LEU A 18 4.58 17.46 -74.54
C LEU A 18 4.39 17.92 -76.00
N VAL A 19 5.24 18.83 -76.51
CA VAL A 19 5.45 19.02 -77.95
C VAL A 19 6.95 19.14 -78.23
N VAL A 20 7.43 18.27 -79.12
CA VAL A 20 8.79 18.24 -79.70
C VAL A 20 8.71 18.82 -81.11
N LEU A 21 9.69 19.63 -81.50
CA LEU A 21 9.95 19.98 -82.90
C LEU A 21 11.46 20.00 -83.18
N LEU A 22 11.86 19.23 -84.18
CA LEU A 22 13.22 19.00 -84.68
C LEU A 22 13.62 20.08 -85.69
N GLY A 23 14.90 20.47 -85.69
CA GLY A 23 15.55 21.25 -86.75
C GLY A 23 17.07 21.10 -86.68
N ALA A 24 17.67 20.63 -87.78
CA ALA A 24 19.08 20.30 -87.91
C ALA A 24 19.97 21.52 -88.19
N GLY A 25 21.17 21.58 -87.59
CA GLY A 25 22.22 22.51 -87.99
C GLY A 25 23.35 22.65 -86.98
N GLY A 26 24.57 22.25 -87.37
CA GLY A 26 25.85 22.86 -86.97
C GLY A 26 26.30 22.72 -85.51
N GLY A 27 27.49 22.15 -85.31
CA GLY A 27 28.09 21.94 -84.00
C GLY A 27 28.34 23.22 -83.21
N GLY A 28 28.04 23.14 -81.93
CA GLY A 28 28.43 24.06 -80.88
C GLY A 28 28.25 23.32 -79.55
N TYR A 29 29.36 22.84 -78.98
CA TYR A 29 29.39 22.22 -77.66
C TYR A 29 28.97 23.25 -76.62
N LEU A 30 27.69 23.26 -76.26
CA LEU A 30 27.21 23.79 -75.00
C LEU A 30 27.24 22.65 -74.00
N TRP A 31 28.21 22.68 -73.09
CA TRP A 31 28.15 21.94 -71.84
C TRP A 31 26.95 22.46 -71.02
N LEU A 32 25.74 21.98 -71.33
CA LEU A 32 24.74 21.86 -70.28
C LEU A 32 25.22 20.71 -69.40
N GLN A 33 25.97 21.06 -68.36
CA GLN A 33 26.11 20.23 -67.19
C GLN A 33 24.70 20.15 -66.57
N ALA A 34 23.87 19.27 -67.13
CA ALA A 34 22.71 18.74 -66.45
C ALA A 34 23.27 18.14 -65.17
N HIS A 35 23.25 18.93 -64.09
CA HIS A 35 23.20 18.39 -62.75
C HIS A 35 21.95 17.52 -62.75
N GLN A 36 22.08 16.25 -63.11
CA GLN A 36 21.14 15.27 -62.62
C GLN A 36 21.40 15.27 -61.12
N PRO A 37 20.52 15.86 -60.29
CA PRO A 37 20.66 15.70 -58.86
C PRO A 37 20.69 14.19 -58.62
N ASP A 38 21.69 13.70 -57.88
CA ASP A 38 21.86 12.29 -57.53
C ASP A 38 20.48 11.64 -57.30
N THR A 39 19.99 10.85 -58.25
CA THR A 39 18.60 10.34 -58.21
C THR A 39 18.43 9.21 -57.20
N ILE A 40 19.50 8.86 -56.47
CA ILE A 40 19.52 7.81 -55.46
C ILE A 40 18.66 8.27 -54.27
N PRO A 41 17.57 7.55 -53.94
CA PRO A 41 16.75 7.87 -52.78
C PRO A 41 17.55 7.77 -51.47
N THR A 42 17.17 8.57 -50.48
CA THR A 42 17.75 8.51 -49.15
C THR A 42 17.20 7.28 -48.42
N THR A 43 18.09 6.34 -48.09
CA THR A 43 17.77 5.13 -47.35
C THR A 43 17.75 5.39 -45.85
N VAL A 44 16.78 4.77 -45.17
CA VAL A 44 16.63 4.76 -43.71
C VAL A 44 16.63 3.32 -43.20
N TRP A 45 17.40 3.05 -42.14
CA TRP A 45 17.50 1.78 -41.43
C TRP A 45 17.01 1.94 -40.00
N LEU A 46 16.43 0.88 -39.43
CA LEU A 46 16.05 0.79 -38.03
C LEU A 46 17.03 -0.18 -37.32
N ASN A 47 17.31 0.04 -36.04
CA ASN A 47 18.12 -0.84 -35.21
C ASN A 47 17.50 -2.22 -34.93
N LEU A 48 16.27 -2.45 -35.39
CA LEU A 48 15.54 -3.70 -35.34
C LEU A 48 15.36 -4.27 -36.75
N ARG A 49 15.38 -5.59 -36.85
CA ARG A 49 15.01 -6.30 -38.08
C ARG A 49 13.50 -6.31 -38.23
N ASP A 50 13.02 -6.24 -39.48
CA ASP A 50 11.59 -6.44 -39.76
C ASP A 50 11.19 -7.88 -39.37
N GLY A 51 10.11 -8.02 -38.61
CA GLY A 51 9.65 -9.27 -38.00
C GLY A 51 10.40 -9.68 -36.72
N GLN A 52 11.25 -8.83 -36.13
CA GLN A 52 11.99 -9.18 -34.93
C GLN A 52 11.06 -9.47 -33.74
N SER A 53 11.23 -10.62 -33.09
CA SER A 53 10.51 -11.02 -31.88
C SER A 53 11.35 -10.79 -30.62
N GLU A 54 10.69 -10.92 -29.46
CA GLU A 54 11.31 -10.82 -28.13
C GLU A 54 11.99 -9.48 -27.87
N VAL A 55 11.42 -8.40 -28.44
CA VAL A 55 11.93 -7.05 -28.23
C VAL A 55 11.67 -6.62 -26.77
N PRO A 56 12.69 -6.13 -26.03
CA PRO A 56 12.52 -5.61 -24.68
C PRO A 56 11.51 -4.45 -24.59
N LEU A 57 10.85 -4.31 -23.45
CA LEU A 57 9.79 -3.30 -23.27
C LEU A 57 10.32 -1.87 -23.12
N ASP A 58 11.62 -1.68 -22.97
CA ASP A 58 12.29 -0.37 -22.93
C ASP A 58 13.03 -0.04 -24.24
N GLN A 59 12.84 -0.85 -25.29
CA GLN A 59 13.55 -0.71 -26.55
C GLN A 59 13.35 0.68 -27.17
N LYS A 60 14.44 1.43 -27.31
CA LYS A 60 14.46 2.65 -28.13
C LYS A 60 14.52 2.28 -29.62
N LEU A 61 13.71 2.92 -30.44
CA LEU A 61 13.74 2.73 -31.89
C LEU A 61 14.68 3.77 -32.49
N THR A 62 15.85 3.32 -32.91
CA THR A 62 16.91 4.19 -33.44
C THR A 62 17.00 4.01 -34.93
N PHE A 63 16.80 5.09 -35.66
CA PHE A 63 16.84 5.12 -37.10
C PHE A 63 18.12 5.80 -37.58
N GLN A 64 18.75 5.23 -38.60
CA GLN A 64 19.91 5.79 -39.28
C GLN A 64 19.53 6.09 -40.73
N ALA A 65 19.85 7.27 -41.22
CA ALA A 65 19.66 7.69 -42.59
C ALA A 65 21.01 7.86 -43.29
N SER A 66 21.03 7.59 -44.60
CA SER A 66 22.20 7.82 -45.47
C SER A 66 22.49 9.30 -45.70
N ARG A 67 21.49 10.18 -45.55
CA ARG A 67 21.59 11.64 -45.68
C ARG A 67 20.78 12.34 -44.58
N PRO A 68 21.11 13.60 -44.22
CA PRO A 68 20.39 14.34 -43.19
C PRO A 68 18.90 14.52 -43.54
N LEU A 69 18.01 14.23 -42.60
CA LEU A 69 16.56 14.38 -42.70
C LEU A 69 16.10 15.71 -42.08
N GLN A 70 14.94 16.22 -42.52
CA GLN A 70 14.34 17.41 -41.91
C GLN A 70 13.55 17.00 -40.66
N SER A 71 13.88 17.58 -39.50
CA SER A 71 13.24 17.22 -38.22
C SER A 71 11.71 17.41 -38.23
N ALA A 72 11.23 18.52 -38.80
CA ALA A 72 9.81 18.84 -38.87
C ALA A 72 8.98 17.88 -39.75
N THR A 73 9.60 17.21 -40.72
CA THR A 73 8.91 16.21 -41.57
C THR A 73 8.92 14.83 -40.94
N LEU A 74 9.96 14.50 -40.15
CA LEU A 74 10.05 13.24 -39.41
C LEU A 74 8.95 13.10 -38.35
N GLU A 75 8.65 14.16 -37.59
CA GLU A 75 7.59 14.16 -36.57
C GLU A 75 6.21 13.80 -37.12
N LYS A 76 5.94 14.19 -38.38
CA LYS A 76 4.66 13.90 -39.06
C LYS A 76 4.71 12.63 -39.90
N GLY A 77 5.92 12.18 -40.24
CA GLY A 77 6.15 11.09 -41.18
C GLY A 77 6.35 9.74 -40.52
N VAL A 78 6.59 9.66 -39.22
CA VAL A 78 6.76 8.38 -38.51
C VAL A 78 5.58 8.11 -37.60
N THR A 79 4.97 6.92 -37.76
CA THR A 79 3.84 6.47 -36.95
C THR A 79 4.12 5.09 -36.37
N VAL A 80 3.68 4.85 -35.14
CA VAL A 80 3.75 3.54 -34.48
C VAL A 80 2.33 3.07 -34.19
N SER A 81 2.02 1.81 -34.53
CA SER A 81 0.72 1.18 -34.34
C SER A 81 0.89 -0.19 -33.67
N PRO A 82 0.20 -0.51 -32.55
CA PRO A 82 -0.69 0.36 -31.78
C PRO A 82 -0.01 1.65 -31.31
N ALA A 83 -0.82 2.70 -31.11
CA ALA A 83 -0.30 4.01 -30.73
C ALA A 83 0.39 3.93 -29.36
N VAL A 84 1.57 4.58 -29.26
CA VAL A 84 2.37 4.68 -28.04
C VAL A 84 2.77 6.13 -27.87
N GLU A 85 2.66 6.64 -26.65
CA GLU A 85 3.20 7.96 -26.32
C GLU A 85 4.73 7.86 -26.29
N ALA A 86 5.40 8.62 -27.14
CA ALA A 86 6.84 8.56 -27.30
C ALA A 86 7.43 9.93 -27.64
N GLY A 87 8.62 10.19 -27.12
CA GLY A 87 9.44 11.33 -27.51
C GLY A 87 10.27 11.01 -28.75
N LEU A 88 10.37 11.97 -29.66
CA LEU A 88 11.28 11.92 -30.81
C LEU A 88 12.47 12.84 -30.56
N SER A 89 13.69 12.34 -30.74
CA SER A 89 14.90 13.15 -30.77
C SER A 89 15.64 12.94 -32.09
N VAL A 90 16.22 14.01 -32.62
CA VAL A 90 17.02 13.99 -33.86
C VAL A 90 18.44 14.42 -33.51
N ALA A 91 19.43 13.67 -33.96
CA ALA A 91 20.83 13.99 -33.74
C ALA A 91 21.22 15.27 -34.50
N PRO A 92 22.24 16.02 -34.04
CA PRO A 92 22.65 17.28 -34.65
C PRO A 92 23.05 17.17 -36.13
N ASP A 93 23.53 16.00 -36.56
CA ASP A 93 23.89 15.73 -37.95
C ASP A 93 22.67 15.47 -38.87
N GLY A 94 21.47 15.38 -38.29
CA GLY A 94 20.21 15.07 -38.97
C GLY A 94 20.12 13.65 -39.53
N ARG A 95 21.13 12.79 -39.31
CA ARG A 95 21.19 11.44 -39.89
C ARG A 95 20.68 10.37 -38.97
N GLN A 96 20.58 10.65 -37.67
CA GLN A 96 20.01 9.73 -36.71
C GLN A 96 18.80 10.34 -36.03
N PHE A 97 17.75 9.56 -35.84
CA PHE A 97 16.63 9.95 -34.98
C PHE A 97 16.18 8.77 -34.13
N THR A 98 15.68 9.05 -32.93
CA THR A 98 15.34 8.05 -31.93
C THR A 98 13.94 8.30 -31.39
N ILE A 99 13.10 7.27 -31.42
CA ILE A 99 11.81 7.25 -30.73
C ILE A 99 12.03 6.56 -29.39
N THR A 100 11.76 7.28 -28.30
CA THR A 100 11.86 6.78 -26.92
C THR A 100 10.45 6.73 -26.33
N PRO A 101 9.94 5.53 -25.99
CA PRO A 101 8.60 5.43 -25.42
C PRO A 101 8.59 6.05 -24.01
N VAL A 102 7.50 6.73 -23.65
CA VAL A 102 7.36 7.39 -22.33
C VAL A 102 7.08 6.35 -21.25
N GLN A 103 6.31 5.31 -21.59
CA GLN A 103 6.05 4.14 -20.78
C GLN A 103 6.63 2.90 -21.48
N PRO A 104 6.95 1.82 -20.77
CA PRO A 104 7.35 0.57 -21.42
C PRO A 104 6.34 0.11 -22.48
N TRP A 105 6.82 -0.48 -23.57
CA TRP A 105 5.97 -1.11 -24.58
C TRP A 105 5.06 -2.16 -23.93
N ALA A 106 3.87 -2.37 -24.48
CA ALA A 106 2.96 -3.39 -23.97
C ALA A 106 3.53 -4.80 -24.18
N ASP A 107 3.25 -5.71 -23.24
CA ASP A 107 3.71 -7.10 -23.33
C ASP A 107 3.16 -7.81 -24.57
N LEU A 108 3.97 -8.72 -25.14
CA LEU A 108 3.56 -9.66 -26.21
C LEU A 108 2.87 -9.03 -27.43
N THR A 109 3.06 -7.74 -27.64
CA THR A 109 2.34 -6.91 -28.59
C THR A 109 3.16 -6.74 -29.86
N THR A 110 2.50 -6.87 -31.02
CA THR A 110 3.14 -6.63 -32.31
C THR A 110 2.94 -5.16 -32.68
N TYR A 111 4.04 -4.45 -32.89
CA TYR A 111 4.07 -3.06 -33.31
C TYR A 111 4.48 -2.97 -34.77
N THR A 112 3.84 -2.05 -35.48
CA THR A 112 4.17 -1.63 -36.84
C THR A 112 4.65 -0.20 -36.79
N VAL A 113 5.88 0.04 -37.23
CA VAL A 113 6.45 1.37 -37.38
C VAL A 113 6.48 1.71 -38.84
N THR A 114 5.84 2.81 -39.23
CA THR A 114 5.74 3.24 -40.62
C THR A 114 6.39 4.60 -40.79
N LEU A 115 7.29 4.70 -41.76
CA LEU A 115 7.85 5.92 -42.32
C LEU A 115 7.08 6.25 -43.60
N ALA A 116 6.30 7.31 -43.57
CA ALA A 116 5.62 7.88 -44.73
C ALA A 116 6.65 8.44 -45.74
N PRO A 117 6.31 8.47 -47.04
CA PRO A 117 7.20 9.02 -48.05
C PRO A 117 7.43 10.52 -47.78
N GLN A 118 8.68 10.95 -47.85
CA GLN A 118 9.08 12.33 -47.57
C GLN A 118 10.33 12.73 -48.36
N ARG A 119 10.94 13.86 -48.02
CA ARG A 119 12.22 14.31 -48.59
C ARG A 119 13.24 14.54 -47.49
N ASP A 120 14.50 14.32 -47.83
CA ASP A 120 15.62 14.67 -46.96
C ASP A 120 15.93 16.18 -47.01
N ALA A 121 16.91 16.63 -46.23
CA ALA A 121 17.31 18.04 -46.19
C ALA A 121 17.84 18.59 -47.53
N GLY A 122 18.36 17.72 -48.39
CA GLY A 122 18.83 18.04 -49.74
C GLY A 122 17.77 17.90 -50.83
N GLY A 123 16.54 17.54 -50.48
CA GLY A 123 15.43 17.36 -51.41
C GLY A 123 15.35 15.98 -52.08
N HIS A 124 16.18 15.01 -51.72
CA HIS A 124 16.11 13.65 -52.28
C HIS A 124 14.91 12.89 -51.71
N PRO A 125 14.26 12.02 -52.50
CA PRO A 125 13.12 11.24 -52.02
C PRO A 125 13.54 10.24 -50.93
N VAL A 126 12.72 10.14 -49.89
CA VAL A 126 12.76 9.07 -48.89
C VAL A 126 11.52 8.23 -49.14
N ASN A 127 11.71 6.98 -49.57
CA ASN A 127 10.61 6.08 -49.89
C ASN A 127 9.88 5.63 -48.62
N ALA A 128 8.59 5.35 -48.76
CA ALA A 128 7.80 4.78 -47.67
C ALA A 128 8.38 3.43 -47.23
N ARG A 129 8.40 3.18 -45.93
CA ARG A 129 8.91 1.93 -45.36
C ARG A 129 8.18 1.58 -44.08
N SER A 130 7.97 0.28 -43.85
CA SER A 130 7.42 -0.22 -42.60
C SER A 130 8.33 -1.29 -42.01
N TRP A 131 8.32 -1.36 -40.69
CA TRP A 131 8.99 -2.38 -39.89
C TRP A 131 8.01 -2.92 -38.86
N HIS A 132 8.06 -4.23 -38.62
CA HIS A 132 7.27 -4.92 -37.64
C HIS A 132 8.19 -5.50 -36.58
N PHE A 133 7.77 -5.43 -35.32
CA PHE A 133 8.44 -6.16 -34.26
C PHE A 133 7.42 -6.60 -33.21
N ARG A 134 7.75 -7.65 -32.46
CA ARG A 134 6.92 -8.14 -31.36
C ARG A 134 7.68 -8.06 -30.05
N THR A 135 7.08 -7.41 -29.06
CA THR A 135 7.65 -7.30 -27.72
C THR A 135 7.61 -8.63 -26.98
N THR A 136 8.48 -8.76 -25.98
CA THR A 136 8.49 -9.90 -25.06
C THR A 136 7.48 -9.71 -23.91
N LEU A 137 7.42 -10.67 -22.99
CA LEU A 137 6.75 -10.54 -21.70
C LEU A 137 7.82 -10.21 -20.65
N VAL A 138 7.57 -9.21 -19.80
CA VAL A 138 8.39 -9.02 -18.59
C VAL A 138 7.62 -9.55 -17.39
N ALA A 139 8.18 -10.56 -16.73
CA ALA A 139 7.62 -11.13 -15.51
C ALA A 139 7.61 -10.05 -14.41
N ARG A 140 6.51 -9.92 -13.68
CA ARG A 140 6.35 -8.96 -12.59
C ARG A 140 5.30 -9.40 -11.59
N VAL A 141 5.44 -8.90 -10.36
CA VAL A 141 4.37 -8.95 -9.37
C VAL A 141 3.24 -8.04 -9.82
N VAL A 142 2.00 -8.53 -9.77
CA VAL A 142 0.78 -7.77 -10.11
C VAL A 142 -0.09 -7.49 -8.89
N ALA A 143 0.07 -8.27 -7.81
CA ALA A 143 -0.67 -8.06 -6.57
C ALA A 143 0.06 -8.67 -5.38
N LEU A 144 -0.12 -8.04 -4.22
CA LEU A 144 0.14 -8.62 -2.91
C LEU A 144 -1.15 -8.43 -2.11
N THR A 145 -1.74 -9.52 -1.59
CA THR A 145 -3.00 -9.44 -0.83
C THR A 145 -2.88 -10.08 0.55
N ALA A 146 -3.65 -9.53 1.49
CA ALA A 146 -3.95 -10.11 2.79
C ALA A 146 -5.44 -10.54 2.78
N GLY A 147 -5.70 -11.84 2.55
CA GLY A 147 -7.04 -12.30 2.18
C GLY A 147 -7.50 -11.70 0.85
N GLU A 148 -8.64 -11.01 0.84
CA GLU A 148 -9.17 -10.31 -0.34
C GLU A 148 -8.65 -8.88 -0.51
N ALA A 149 -7.97 -8.33 0.50
CA ALA A 149 -7.52 -6.94 0.49
C ALA A 149 -6.17 -6.80 -0.22
N GLN A 150 -6.09 -5.90 -1.21
CA GLN A 150 -4.84 -5.52 -1.86
C GLN A 150 -4.00 -4.66 -0.92
N LEU A 151 -2.73 -5.01 -0.77
CA LEU A 151 -1.75 -4.23 -0.01
C LEU A 151 -1.04 -3.23 -0.92
N ALA A 152 -0.88 -2.01 -0.41
CA ALA A 152 -0.15 -0.92 -1.03
C ALA A 152 0.97 -0.45 -0.08
N ASP A 153 1.85 0.40 -0.61
CA ASP A 153 2.95 0.98 0.16
C ASP A 153 2.40 1.79 1.35
N GLY A 154 2.95 1.57 2.54
CA GLY A 154 2.46 2.12 3.80
C GLY A 154 1.19 1.46 4.36
N GLY A 155 0.71 0.37 3.76
CA GLY A 155 -0.43 -0.39 4.28
C GLY A 155 -0.15 -1.06 5.63
N GLU A 156 -1.21 -1.60 6.25
CA GLU A 156 -1.12 -2.39 7.48
C GLU A 156 -1.52 -3.85 7.21
N ILE A 157 -0.84 -4.78 7.88
CA ILE A 157 -1.05 -6.22 7.78
C ILE A 157 -1.31 -6.75 9.19
N PRO A 158 -2.48 -7.33 9.48
CA PRO A 158 -2.70 -7.96 10.77
C PRO A 158 -1.69 -9.09 11.02
N LEU A 159 -1.08 -9.11 12.20
CA LEU A 159 -0.10 -10.11 12.59
C LEU A 159 -0.67 -11.54 12.43
N GLY A 160 0.13 -12.44 11.85
CA GLY A 160 -0.29 -13.81 11.58
C GLY A 160 -1.15 -13.97 10.33
N THR A 161 -1.43 -12.90 9.57
CA THR A 161 -2.17 -13.01 8.30
C THR A 161 -1.26 -13.60 7.22
N PRO A 162 -1.64 -14.72 6.56
CA PRO A 162 -0.93 -15.20 5.39
C PRO A 162 -1.12 -14.23 4.22
N LEU A 163 -0.09 -14.07 3.39
CA LEU A 163 -0.13 -13.16 2.24
C LEU A 163 -0.06 -13.92 0.93
N GLN A 164 -0.67 -13.38 -0.12
CA GLN A 164 -0.60 -13.93 -1.47
C GLN A 164 0.07 -12.95 -2.42
N LEU A 165 1.19 -13.36 -3.00
CA LEU A 165 1.96 -12.61 -3.98
C LEU A 165 1.68 -13.19 -5.38
N ARG A 166 1.02 -12.42 -6.23
CA ARG A 166 0.59 -12.84 -7.57
C ARG A 166 1.48 -12.26 -8.66
N PHE A 167 1.78 -13.08 -9.66
CA PHE A 167 2.60 -12.74 -10.82
C PHE A 167 1.78 -12.70 -12.12
N ASN A 168 2.27 -12.00 -13.14
CA ASN A 168 1.69 -12.02 -14.50
C ASN A 168 2.14 -13.20 -15.36
N SER A 169 3.05 -14.05 -14.86
CA SER A 169 3.60 -15.22 -15.55
C SER A 169 3.92 -16.35 -14.57
N PRO A 170 3.77 -17.64 -14.95
CA PRO A 170 4.17 -18.75 -14.10
C PRO A 170 5.67 -18.69 -13.78
N MET A 171 6.00 -18.64 -12.49
CA MET A 171 7.36 -18.44 -12.01
C MET A 171 8.12 -19.76 -11.89
N GLU A 172 9.45 -19.70 -11.96
CA GLU A 172 10.29 -20.78 -11.44
C GLU A 172 10.44 -20.58 -9.93
N GLY A 173 9.54 -21.19 -9.14
CA GLY A 173 9.40 -20.93 -7.71
C GLY A 173 10.73 -20.88 -6.92
N PRO A 174 11.65 -21.85 -7.08
CA PRO A 174 12.95 -21.84 -6.41
C PRO A 174 13.86 -20.64 -6.74
N SER A 175 13.63 -19.94 -7.86
CA SER A 175 14.38 -18.73 -8.22
C SER A 175 13.90 -17.48 -7.48
N VAL A 176 12.69 -17.50 -6.92
CA VAL A 176 12.07 -16.34 -6.28
C VAL A 176 12.47 -16.30 -4.80
N LEU A 177 13.48 -15.51 -4.49
CA LEU A 177 13.93 -15.28 -3.12
C LEU A 177 13.27 -14.01 -2.57
N LEU A 178 12.16 -14.17 -1.85
CA LEU A 178 11.49 -13.07 -1.15
C LEU A 178 12.14 -12.84 0.22
N THR A 179 12.32 -11.58 0.58
CA THR A 179 12.88 -11.17 1.87
C THR A 179 11.96 -10.19 2.58
N ALA A 180 11.95 -10.23 3.91
CA ALA A 180 11.40 -9.22 4.82
C ALA A 180 12.56 -8.59 5.60
N ASN A 181 12.77 -7.28 5.44
CA ASN A 181 13.88 -6.56 6.07
C ASN A 181 15.26 -7.23 5.82
N GLY A 182 15.42 -7.83 4.64
CA GLY A 182 16.64 -8.57 4.24
C GLY A 182 16.72 -10.03 4.73
N SER A 183 15.84 -10.49 5.60
CA SER A 183 15.73 -11.91 5.99
C SER A 183 14.86 -12.68 4.99
N ALA A 184 15.34 -13.84 4.52
CA ALA A 184 14.59 -14.68 3.58
C ALA A 184 13.32 -15.24 4.22
N LEU A 185 12.24 -15.29 3.43
CA LEU A 185 10.95 -15.87 3.82
C LEU A 185 10.73 -17.22 3.14
N SER A 186 9.99 -18.10 3.81
CA SER A 186 9.47 -19.32 3.20
C SER A 186 8.28 -19.00 2.30
N LEU A 187 8.19 -19.66 1.13
CA LEU A 187 7.09 -19.50 0.19
C LEU A 187 6.46 -20.84 -0.15
N ASP A 188 5.14 -20.92 0.03
CA ASP A 188 4.32 -22.00 -0.53
C ASP A 188 3.83 -21.60 -1.91
N TRP A 189 3.87 -22.50 -2.89
CA TRP A 189 3.50 -22.18 -4.26
C TRP A 189 2.17 -22.83 -4.67
N ALA A 190 1.30 -22.05 -5.30
CA ALA A 190 0.17 -22.59 -6.02
C ALA A 190 0.64 -23.46 -7.20
N SER A 191 -0.16 -24.46 -7.58
CA SER A 191 0.20 -25.41 -8.63
C SER A 191 0.39 -24.76 -10.01
N ASP A 192 -0.24 -23.62 -10.25
CA ASP A 192 -0.10 -22.83 -11.47
C ASP A 192 1.18 -21.97 -11.52
N GLN A 193 1.93 -21.92 -10.41
CA GLN A 193 3.12 -21.09 -10.23
C GLN A 193 2.89 -19.59 -10.48
N LEU A 194 1.62 -19.14 -10.48
CA LEU A 194 1.25 -17.73 -10.61
C LEU A 194 1.14 -17.04 -9.25
N THR A 195 1.07 -17.81 -8.17
CA THR A 195 0.88 -17.30 -6.82
C THR A 195 1.86 -17.95 -5.86
N ALA A 196 2.64 -17.12 -5.17
CA ALA A 196 3.40 -17.51 -3.98
C ALA A 196 2.64 -17.07 -2.74
N ILE A 197 2.58 -17.91 -1.73
CA ILE A 197 1.93 -17.69 -0.46
C ILE A 197 3.02 -17.53 0.59
N ILE A 198 2.95 -16.45 1.37
CA ILE A 198 3.75 -16.26 2.57
C ILE A 198 2.93 -16.82 3.73
N PRO A 199 3.33 -17.95 4.35
CA PRO A 199 2.59 -18.56 5.44
C PRO A 199 2.33 -17.62 6.63
N ALA A 200 1.26 -17.91 7.36
CA ALA A 200 0.96 -17.23 8.62
C ALA A 200 2.14 -17.36 9.61
N GLY A 201 2.56 -16.23 10.19
CA GLY A 201 3.62 -16.20 11.21
C GLY A 201 5.05 -16.06 10.67
N GLU A 202 5.26 -16.06 9.35
CA GLU A 202 6.57 -15.73 8.74
C GLU A 202 6.95 -14.26 8.99
N LEU A 203 5.95 -13.38 9.06
CA LEU A 203 6.16 -11.96 9.31
C LEU A 203 5.99 -11.63 10.79
N LYS A 204 6.99 -10.93 11.32
CA LYS A 204 6.97 -10.30 12.64
C LYS A 204 6.29 -8.94 12.55
N ALA A 205 5.70 -8.49 13.65
CA ALA A 205 5.12 -7.15 13.74
C ALA A 205 6.20 -6.04 13.73
N GLY A 206 5.78 -4.83 13.38
CA GLY A 206 6.63 -3.70 13.05
C GLY A 206 6.70 -3.39 11.56
N PHE A 207 7.55 -2.42 11.20
CA PHE A 207 7.77 -2.06 9.80
C PHE A 207 8.50 -3.18 9.05
N VAL A 208 8.01 -3.48 7.85
CA VAL A 208 8.61 -4.47 6.97
C VAL A 208 8.79 -3.92 5.56
N GLU A 209 9.99 -4.09 5.04
CA GLU A 209 10.32 -3.95 3.63
C GLU A 209 10.34 -5.35 3.01
N LEU A 210 9.32 -5.64 2.19
CA LEU A 210 9.26 -6.84 1.39
C LEU A 210 9.97 -6.59 0.07
N ALA A 211 10.90 -7.47 -0.31
CA ALA A 211 11.64 -7.33 -1.56
C ALA A 211 12.00 -8.68 -2.16
N ILE A 212 11.90 -8.79 -3.48
CA ILE A 212 12.38 -9.97 -4.22
C ILE A 212 13.82 -9.70 -4.68
N GLN A 213 14.73 -10.60 -4.32
CA GLN A 213 16.14 -10.49 -4.69
C GLN A 213 16.34 -10.66 -6.20
N ALA A 214 17.43 -10.10 -6.72
CA ALA A 214 17.79 -10.24 -8.13
C ALA A 214 18.03 -11.71 -8.50
N GLY A 215 17.68 -12.07 -9.75
CA GLY A 215 17.86 -13.43 -10.28
C GLY A 215 16.58 -14.26 -10.37
N ALA A 216 15.46 -13.77 -9.81
CA ALA A 216 14.16 -14.38 -10.01
C ALA A 216 13.76 -14.40 -11.49
N GLN A 217 13.19 -15.52 -11.95
CA GLN A 217 12.80 -15.71 -13.34
C GLN A 217 11.54 -16.56 -13.49
N ASP A 218 10.88 -16.42 -14.62
CA ASP A 218 9.73 -17.24 -14.97
C ASP A 218 10.13 -18.59 -15.57
N GLN A 219 9.16 -19.49 -15.80
CA GLN A 219 9.42 -20.82 -16.37
C GLN A 219 10.00 -20.80 -17.81
N LYS A 220 10.05 -19.63 -18.45
CA LYS A 220 10.71 -19.43 -19.75
C LYS A 220 12.05 -18.71 -19.60
N HIS A 221 12.60 -18.66 -18.38
CA HIS A 221 13.86 -18.02 -18.02
C HIS A 221 13.89 -16.51 -18.30
N ARG A 222 12.72 -15.86 -18.28
CA ARG A 222 12.66 -14.40 -18.39
C ARG A 222 12.80 -13.78 -17.01
N PRO A 223 13.64 -12.75 -16.85
CA PRO A 223 13.87 -12.14 -15.55
C PRO A 223 12.61 -11.44 -15.03
N LEU A 224 12.42 -11.51 -13.72
CA LEU A 224 11.42 -10.72 -13.00
C LEU A 224 11.89 -9.26 -12.90
N SER A 225 10.98 -8.31 -13.16
CA SER A 225 11.23 -6.90 -12.87
C SER A 225 11.42 -6.69 -11.36
N ARG A 226 12.28 -5.76 -10.98
CA ARG A 226 12.47 -5.35 -9.57
C ARG A 226 11.12 -5.06 -8.91
N TRP A 227 10.97 -5.54 -7.68
CA TRP A 227 9.80 -5.30 -6.85
C TRP A 227 10.19 -5.18 -5.38
N ASP A 228 9.70 -4.13 -4.73
CA ASP A 228 9.78 -3.88 -3.30
C ASP A 228 8.51 -3.16 -2.80
N LEU A 229 8.18 -3.36 -1.52
CA LEU A 229 7.02 -2.77 -0.85
C LEU A 229 7.34 -2.50 0.62
N ARG A 230 7.00 -1.32 1.14
CA ARG A 230 7.08 -1.04 2.58
C ARG A 230 5.71 -1.06 3.19
N THR A 231 5.59 -1.68 4.35
CA THR A 231 4.30 -1.89 5.03
C THR A 231 4.56 -2.08 6.52
N ALA A 232 3.50 -2.14 7.32
CA ALA A 232 3.58 -2.43 8.74
C ALA A 232 2.78 -3.68 9.07
N VAL A 233 3.41 -4.63 9.75
CA VAL A 233 2.70 -5.76 10.35
C VAL A 233 2.29 -5.32 11.75
N VAL A 234 1.00 -5.25 12.02
CA VAL A 234 0.47 -4.68 13.25
C VAL A 234 -0.32 -5.74 14.01
N TYR A 235 -0.21 -5.71 15.33
CA TYR A 235 -1.09 -6.51 16.16
C TYR A 235 -2.49 -5.88 16.12
N HIS A 236 -3.42 -6.48 15.38
CA HIS A 236 -4.83 -6.15 15.52
C HIS A 236 -5.41 -6.96 16.66
N LEU A 237 -6.14 -6.28 17.54
CA LEU A 237 -7.01 -6.97 18.48
C LEU A 237 -8.04 -7.81 17.73
N SER A 238 -8.09 -9.11 18.00
CA SER A 238 -9.13 -9.99 17.47
C SER A 238 -10.48 -9.83 18.18
N ALA A 239 -10.57 -8.97 19.21
CA ALA A 239 -11.83 -8.73 19.90
C ALA A 239 -12.77 -7.94 18.99
N HIS A 240 -14.00 -8.42 18.84
CA HIS A 240 -15.07 -7.59 18.32
C HIS A 240 -15.24 -6.38 19.26
N THR A 241 -15.31 -5.18 18.69
CA THR A 241 -15.51 -3.94 19.44
C THR A 241 -16.58 -3.09 18.80
N THR A 242 -17.31 -2.34 19.61
CA THR A 242 -18.36 -1.43 19.17
C THR A 242 -18.00 0.00 19.55
N ASP A 243 -18.14 0.92 18.61
CA ASP A 243 -17.93 2.36 18.83
C ASP A 243 -18.92 2.91 19.86
N LEU A 244 -18.41 3.76 20.75
CA LEU A 244 -19.17 4.44 21.78
C LEU A 244 -19.38 5.93 21.43
N ALA A 245 -20.47 6.51 21.93
CA ALA A 245 -20.72 7.94 21.76
C ALA A 245 -19.75 8.78 22.60
N GLY A 246 -19.48 8.34 23.83
CA GLY A 246 -18.48 8.92 24.72
C GLY A 246 -17.51 7.85 25.24
N PRO A 247 -16.47 8.22 25.98
CA PRO A 247 -15.57 7.21 26.54
C PRO A 247 -16.24 6.51 27.73
N ALA A 248 -16.11 5.20 27.82
CA ALA A 248 -16.46 4.43 29.02
C ALA A 248 -15.22 4.23 29.88
N LEU A 249 -15.26 4.63 31.16
CA LEU A 249 -14.21 4.32 32.14
C LEU A 249 -14.71 3.23 33.08
N ILE A 250 -14.24 1.99 32.89
CA ILE A 250 -14.69 0.83 33.64
C ILE A 250 -13.67 0.46 34.71
N GLN A 251 -14.14 0.31 35.95
CA GLN A 251 -13.31 -0.11 37.08
C GLN A 251 -13.18 -1.62 37.12
N VAL A 252 -11.94 -2.11 37.05
CA VAL A 252 -11.62 -3.53 36.92
C VAL A 252 -10.68 -3.95 38.08
N PRO A 253 -10.95 -5.05 38.80
CA PRO A 253 -10.08 -5.54 39.87
C PRO A 253 -8.72 -5.96 39.33
N ASN A 254 -7.72 -6.00 40.19
CA ASN A 254 -6.39 -6.51 39.84
C ASN A 254 -5.80 -7.39 40.94
N ASP A 255 -6.64 -7.98 41.79
CA ASP A 255 -6.16 -9.01 42.71
C ASP A 255 -5.87 -10.32 41.97
N PRO A 256 -4.94 -11.16 42.49
CA PRO A 256 -4.58 -12.42 41.84
C PRO A 256 -5.77 -13.34 41.56
N SER A 257 -6.82 -13.32 42.39
CA SER A 257 -8.01 -14.16 42.20
C SER A 257 -8.99 -13.65 41.14
N ALA A 258 -8.76 -12.44 40.62
CA ALA A 258 -9.55 -11.84 39.55
C ALA A 258 -8.85 -11.87 38.19
N ARG A 259 -7.55 -12.17 38.15
CA ARG A 259 -6.79 -12.29 36.90
C ARG A 259 -7.03 -13.65 36.23
N ASP A 260 -7.01 -13.76 34.91
CA ASP A 260 -6.97 -12.64 33.95
C ASP A 260 -8.34 -12.00 33.78
N GLN A 261 -8.37 -10.71 33.44
CA GLN A 261 -9.62 -9.97 33.21
C GLN A 261 -10.02 -10.07 31.73
N SER A 262 -11.31 -9.85 31.45
CA SER A 262 -11.88 -9.86 30.12
C SER A 262 -12.01 -8.43 29.57
N GLY A 263 -11.59 -8.23 28.33
CA GLY A 263 -11.78 -7.01 27.56
C GLY A 263 -10.70 -5.93 27.74
N LEU A 264 -9.68 -6.15 28.56
CA LEU A 264 -8.63 -5.15 28.80
C LEU A 264 -7.80 -4.83 27.57
N GLN A 265 -7.60 -5.78 26.64
CA GLN A 265 -6.83 -5.52 25.43
C GLN A 265 -7.50 -4.47 24.53
N ALA A 266 -8.81 -4.29 24.62
CA ALA A 266 -9.54 -3.30 23.82
C ALA A 266 -9.52 -1.90 24.44
N ALA A 267 -8.99 -1.74 25.65
CA ALA A 267 -8.91 -0.44 26.31
C ALA A 267 -7.89 0.46 25.59
N ASN A 268 -8.28 1.71 25.32
CA ASN A 268 -7.34 2.69 24.77
C ASN A 268 -6.31 3.13 25.80
N LEU A 269 -6.71 3.22 27.08
CA LEU A 269 -5.83 3.54 28.21
C LEU A 269 -6.21 2.69 29.41
N VAL A 270 -5.21 2.22 30.16
CA VAL A 270 -5.41 1.55 31.45
C VAL A 270 -4.59 2.27 32.50
N PHE A 271 -5.29 2.83 33.50
CA PHE A 271 -4.63 3.41 34.67
C PHE A 271 -4.61 2.39 35.80
N GLU A 272 -3.43 2.08 36.30
CA GLU A 272 -3.26 1.25 37.48
C GLU A 272 -2.95 2.12 38.70
N SER A 273 -3.69 1.92 39.79
CA SER A 273 -3.49 2.65 41.04
C SER A 273 -3.66 1.73 42.26
N VAL A 274 -2.93 2.02 43.33
CA VAL A 274 -3.08 1.29 44.60
C VAL A 274 -4.48 1.52 45.19
N ALA A 275 -5.16 0.45 45.57
CA ALA A 275 -6.47 0.46 46.23
C ALA A 275 -6.32 0.06 47.71
N GLU A 276 -6.98 -1.02 48.17
CA GLU A 276 -6.85 -1.52 49.55
C GLU A 276 -5.80 -2.63 49.66
N GLY A 277 -5.16 -2.73 50.83
CA GLY A 277 -4.37 -3.90 51.20
C GLY A 277 -3.18 -4.20 50.27
N ASN A 278 -2.59 -3.18 49.66
CA ASN A 278 -1.49 -3.31 48.70
C ASN A 278 -1.85 -4.07 47.40
N ILE A 279 -3.15 -4.06 47.06
CA ILE A 279 -3.70 -4.55 45.79
C ILE A 279 -4.01 -3.33 44.91
N THR A 280 -3.72 -3.44 43.62
CA THR A 280 -4.02 -2.38 42.65
C THR A 280 -5.42 -2.50 42.05
N ARG A 281 -5.87 -1.44 41.39
CA ARG A 281 -7.12 -1.35 40.65
C ARG A 281 -6.83 -0.76 39.29
N LEU A 282 -7.49 -1.32 38.27
CA LEU A 282 -7.42 -0.81 36.92
C LEU A 282 -8.62 0.10 36.65
N SER A 283 -8.36 1.24 36.01
CA SER A 283 -9.38 2.08 35.38
C SER A 283 -9.15 2.02 33.87
N ALA A 284 -9.95 1.21 33.17
CA ALA A 284 -9.82 0.97 31.75
C ALA A 284 -10.75 1.91 30.97
N LEU A 285 -10.17 2.71 30.08
CA LEU A 285 -10.87 3.70 29.26
C LEU A 285 -11.08 3.15 27.85
N PHE A 286 -12.33 3.15 27.38
CA PHE A 286 -12.75 2.62 26.09
C PHE A 286 -13.45 3.71 25.28
N SER A 287 -13.01 3.92 24.05
CA SER A 287 -13.73 4.63 22.98
C SER A 287 -14.46 3.63 22.06
N LYS A 288 -13.96 2.40 22.02
CA LYS A 288 -14.63 1.22 21.47
C LYS A 288 -14.60 0.15 22.55
N VAL A 289 -15.76 -0.39 22.91
CA VAL A 289 -15.87 -1.39 23.98
C VAL A 289 -15.98 -2.79 23.36
N PRO A 290 -15.32 -3.82 23.93
CA PRO A 290 -15.52 -5.19 23.50
C PRO A 290 -16.89 -5.71 23.97
N ASP A 291 -17.27 -6.90 23.49
CA ASP A 291 -18.56 -7.53 23.81
C ASP A 291 -18.81 -7.67 25.31
N GLU A 292 -17.75 -7.93 26.09
CA GLU A 292 -17.82 -8.05 27.53
C GLU A 292 -16.55 -7.50 28.21
N VAL A 293 -16.74 -6.78 29.31
CA VAL A 293 -15.66 -6.30 30.18
C VAL A 293 -15.90 -6.77 31.60
N GLY A 294 -14.85 -7.32 32.23
CA GLY A 294 -14.88 -7.56 33.66
C GLY A 294 -13.76 -8.42 34.22
N PRO A 295 -13.79 -8.72 35.52
CA PRO A 295 -14.88 -8.35 36.43
C PRO A 295 -14.96 -6.83 36.67
N VAL A 296 -16.10 -6.32 37.12
CA VAL A 296 -16.29 -4.92 37.51
C VAL A 296 -16.14 -4.78 39.02
N ARG A 297 -15.42 -3.75 39.47
CA ARG A 297 -15.11 -3.54 40.89
C ARG A 297 -15.22 -2.06 41.28
N SER A 298 -14.97 -1.72 42.55
CA SER A 298 -15.33 -0.41 43.11
C SER A 298 -14.65 0.81 42.47
N GLY A 299 -15.33 1.94 42.54
CA GLY A 299 -14.74 3.24 42.24
C GLY A 299 -13.77 3.71 43.33
N ARG A 300 -12.78 4.50 42.95
CA ARG A 300 -11.83 5.21 43.83
C ARG A 300 -11.87 6.71 43.52
N LEU A 301 -11.35 7.53 44.44
CA LEU A 301 -11.27 9.00 44.23
C LEU A 301 -10.59 9.35 42.90
N ILE A 302 -9.60 8.57 42.49
CA ILE A 302 -8.91 8.73 41.22
C ILE A 302 -9.81 8.42 40.01
N SER A 303 -10.71 7.42 40.11
CA SER A 303 -11.61 7.02 39.02
C SER A 303 -12.50 8.17 38.56
N PHE A 304 -13.05 8.95 39.50
CA PHE A 304 -13.87 10.12 39.18
C PHE A 304 -13.05 11.26 38.59
N LYS A 305 -11.81 11.47 39.09
CA LYS A 305 -10.91 12.46 38.49
C LYS A 305 -10.55 12.12 37.04
N LEU A 306 -10.27 10.84 36.77
CA LEU A 306 -9.99 10.34 35.43
C LEU A 306 -11.23 10.47 34.54
N ALA A 307 -12.40 10.04 35.02
CA ALA A 307 -13.65 10.17 34.28
C ALA A 307 -13.94 11.63 33.92
N ARG A 308 -13.73 12.58 34.84
CA ARG A 308 -13.84 14.01 34.54
C ARG A 308 -12.83 14.46 33.50
N HIS A 309 -11.57 14.05 33.63
CA HIS A 309 -10.51 14.47 32.72
C HIS A 309 -10.74 14.02 31.28
N TYR A 310 -11.24 12.80 31.12
CA TYR A 310 -11.54 12.22 29.81
C TYR A 310 -12.98 12.44 29.34
N GLY A 311 -13.83 13.08 30.16
CA GLY A 311 -15.25 13.24 29.86
C GLY A 311 -15.99 11.90 29.71
N ALA A 312 -15.61 10.90 30.52
CA ALA A 312 -16.05 9.52 30.41
C ALA A 312 -17.25 9.21 31.31
N LEU A 313 -18.09 8.26 30.88
CA LEU A 313 -19.08 7.60 31.73
C LEU A 313 -18.37 6.60 32.64
N LEU A 314 -18.48 6.78 33.96
CA LEU A 314 -17.79 5.92 34.92
C LEU A 314 -18.64 4.69 35.31
N PHE A 315 -18.09 3.49 35.17
CA PHE A 315 -18.74 2.24 35.57
C PHE A 315 -18.00 1.57 36.74
N PHE A 316 -18.69 1.21 37.81
CA PHE A 316 -18.08 0.55 38.97
C PHE A 316 -19.05 -0.28 39.82
N SER A 317 -18.51 -1.10 40.72
CA SER A 317 -19.29 -1.86 41.72
C SER A 317 -18.91 -1.51 43.16
N GLY A 318 -19.78 -0.73 43.81
CA GLY A 318 -19.62 -0.23 45.18
C GLY A 318 -18.56 0.86 45.37
N LEU A 319 -18.60 1.49 46.55
CA LEU A 319 -17.71 2.55 47.01
C LEU A 319 -17.40 2.42 48.51
N SER A 320 -16.30 3.01 48.97
CA SER A 320 -16.09 3.19 50.41
C SER A 320 -17.08 4.23 50.95
N LYS A 321 -17.50 4.10 52.22
CA LYS A 321 -18.40 5.09 52.87
C LYS A 321 -17.83 6.52 52.82
N GLY A 322 -16.51 6.66 52.94
CA GLY A 322 -15.83 7.96 52.85
C GLY A 322 -15.89 8.54 51.44
N SER A 323 -15.64 7.71 50.44
CA SER A 323 -15.71 8.06 49.02
C SER A 323 -17.12 8.48 48.59
N PHE A 324 -18.14 7.74 49.03
CA PHE A 324 -19.53 8.00 48.66
C PHE A 324 -20.00 9.43 48.99
N ARG A 325 -19.62 9.97 50.16
CA ARG A 325 -19.97 11.35 50.54
C ARG A 325 -19.35 12.43 49.65
N VAL A 326 -18.14 12.17 49.16
CA VAL A 326 -17.46 13.07 48.22
C VAL A 326 -18.15 12.99 46.86
N PHE A 327 -18.53 11.78 46.45
CA PHE A 327 -19.04 11.51 45.11
C PHE A 327 -20.50 11.86 44.88
N GLN A 328 -21.35 11.85 45.92
CA GLN A 328 -22.72 12.35 45.79
C GLN A 328 -22.81 13.79 45.29
N LYS A 329 -21.72 14.56 45.40
CA LYS A 329 -21.64 15.95 44.94
C LYS A 329 -20.80 16.11 43.67
N ASP A 330 -20.29 15.01 43.12
CA ASP A 330 -19.43 15.02 41.94
C ASP A 330 -20.29 15.02 40.67
N PRO A 331 -20.07 15.93 39.71
CA PRO A 331 -20.88 16.01 38.49
C PRO A 331 -20.56 14.92 37.47
N VAL A 332 -19.57 14.05 37.72
CA VAL A 332 -19.22 12.96 36.81
C VAL A 332 -20.40 12.01 36.63
N PRO A 333 -20.85 11.74 35.40
CA PRO A 333 -21.88 10.75 35.15
C PRO A 333 -21.33 9.36 35.46
N TYR A 334 -22.13 8.54 36.15
CA TYR A 334 -21.70 7.20 36.55
C TYR A 334 -22.84 6.18 36.53
N VAL A 335 -22.44 4.92 36.44
CA VAL A 335 -23.28 3.73 36.56
C VAL A 335 -22.67 2.83 37.64
N SER A 336 -23.46 2.50 38.66
CA SER A 336 -23.06 1.58 39.72
C SER A 336 -24.00 0.38 39.82
N ASP A 337 -23.50 -0.70 40.41
CA ASP A 337 -24.28 -1.91 40.71
C ASP A 337 -25.37 -1.71 41.77
N ASP A 338 -25.42 -0.54 42.41
CA ASP A 338 -26.55 -0.12 43.25
C ASP A 338 -27.83 0.08 42.43
N THR A 339 -27.71 0.35 41.13
CA THR A 339 -28.84 0.39 40.19
C THR A 339 -28.92 -0.92 39.43
N PRO A 340 -29.96 -1.75 39.64
CA PRO A 340 -30.10 -3.03 38.96
C PRO A 340 -30.20 -2.88 37.44
N GLY A 341 -29.74 -3.90 36.70
CA GLY A 341 -29.89 -4.00 35.25
C GLY A 341 -28.64 -3.67 34.43
N TRP A 342 -27.71 -2.89 34.98
CA TRP A 342 -26.50 -2.45 34.26
C TRP A 342 -25.34 -3.45 34.26
N PHE A 343 -25.36 -4.42 35.16
CA PHE A 343 -24.34 -5.46 35.28
C PHE A 343 -24.99 -6.83 35.32
N HIS A 344 -24.23 -7.88 35.05
CA HIS A 344 -24.68 -9.27 35.26
C HIS A 344 -23.61 -10.06 35.99
N ARG A 345 -24.04 -11.14 36.64
CA ARG A 345 -23.12 -12.09 37.26
C ARG A 345 -22.94 -13.31 36.37
N THR A 346 -21.71 -13.78 36.25
CA THR A 346 -21.37 -15.04 35.58
C THR A 346 -21.19 -16.15 36.62
N ASN A 347 -21.36 -17.40 36.18
CA ASN A 347 -21.13 -18.59 37.02
C ASN A 347 -19.70 -19.15 36.87
N SER A 348 -18.88 -18.58 35.99
CA SER A 348 -17.51 -19.02 35.73
C SER A 348 -16.52 -18.60 36.84
N ARG A 349 -16.93 -17.68 37.73
CA ARG A 349 -16.10 -17.14 38.82
C ARG A 349 -16.92 -17.01 40.09
N PHE A 350 -16.24 -17.05 41.24
CA PHE A 350 -16.85 -16.78 42.54
C PHE A 350 -16.97 -15.26 42.78
N PRO A 351 -18.04 -14.80 43.46
CA PRO A 351 -18.09 -13.43 43.99
C PRO A 351 -16.87 -13.14 44.89
N PRO A 352 -16.30 -11.92 44.85
CA PRO A 352 -16.78 -10.74 44.13
C PRO A 352 -16.33 -10.64 42.66
N ASN A 353 -15.56 -11.61 42.15
CA ASN A 353 -14.89 -11.54 40.83
C ASN A 353 -15.75 -12.06 39.68
N ASN A 354 -17.07 -12.01 39.82
CA ASN A 354 -18.01 -12.57 38.85
C ASN A 354 -19.01 -11.56 38.29
N LEU A 355 -18.84 -10.27 38.55
CA LEU A 355 -19.69 -9.21 38.03
C LEU A 355 -19.10 -8.66 36.72
N PHE A 356 -19.88 -8.59 35.65
CA PHE A 356 -19.44 -8.16 34.32
C PHE A 356 -20.42 -7.13 33.72
N ILE A 357 -19.97 -6.43 32.68
CA ILE A 357 -20.81 -5.54 31.87
C ILE A 357 -20.64 -5.89 30.40
N SER A 358 -21.75 -5.95 29.66
CA SER A 358 -21.74 -6.20 28.22
C SER A 358 -21.79 -4.90 27.42
N VAL A 359 -21.38 -4.96 26.15
CA VAL A 359 -21.43 -3.84 25.21
C VAL A 359 -22.82 -3.19 25.15
N GLU A 360 -23.90 -3.99 25.12
CA GLU A 360 -25.26 -3.47 25.02
C GLU A 360 -25.64 -2.63 26.25
N LYS A 361 -25.16 -3.03 27.43
CA LYS A 361 -25.42 -2.30 28.68
C LYS A 361 -24.62 -1.01 28.77
N VAL A 362 -23.39 -1.00 28.22
CA VAL A 362 -22.62 0.24 28.09
C VAL A 362 -23.34 1.22 27.18
N GLN A 363 -23.75 0.79 25.98
CA GLN A 363 -24.48 1.65 25.03
C GLN A 363 -25.84 2.13 25.58
N ALA A 364 -26.59 1.25 26.25
CA ALA A 364 -27.84 1.64 26.89
C ALA A 364 -27.63 2.68 28.00
N ALA A 365 -26.54 2.58 28.76
CA ALA A 365 -26.20 3.55 29.79
C ALA A 365 -25.80 4.91 29.20
N GLU A 366 -25.05 4.92 28.09
CA GLU A 366 -24.71 6.16 27.37
C GLU A 366 -25.97 6.90 26.91
N GLY A 367 -26.91 6.16 26.30
CA GLY A 367 -28.19 6.71 25.87
C GLY A 367 -29.02 7.26 27.04
N ALA A 368 -29.06 6.54 28.17
CA ALA A 368 -29.80 6.96 29.36
C ALA A 368 -29.22 8.22 30.03
N GLN A 369 -27.90 8.40 29.96
CA GLN A 369 -27.21 9.57 30.53
C GLN A 369 -27.20 10.78 29.58
N GLY A 370 -27.63 10.62 28.33
CA GLY A 370 -27.72 11.70 27.36
C GLY A 370 -26.37 12.34 27.03
N LEU A 371 -25.29 11.55 27.02
CA LEU A 371 -23.94 12.07 26.80
C LEU A 371 -23.81 12.59 25.37
N ALA A 372 -23.30 13.81 25.24
CA ALA A 372 -22.91 14.35 23.94
C ALA A 372 -21.74 13.53 23.39
N PRO A 373 -21.69 13.26 22.07
CA PRO A 373 -20.58 12.56 21.49
C PRO A 373 -19.25 13.27 21.80
N ASN A 374 -18.31 12.53 22.37
CA ASN A 374 -16.99 13.02 22.73
C ASN A 374 -15.96 11.91 22.55
N GLN A 375 -14.96 12.14 21.72
CA GLN A 375 -13.80 11.27 21.64
C GLN A 375 -12.57 12.11 21.97
N PRO A 376 -12.07 12.07 23.21
CA PRO A 376 -10.88 12.81 23.57
C PRO A 376 -9.74 12.34 22.67
N ALA A 377 -9.00 13.28 22.10
CA ALA A 377 -7.81 12.96 21.35
C ALA A 377 -6.81 12.29 22.31
N LEU A 378 -6.67 10.97 22.21
CA LEU A 378 -5.62 10.21 22.87
C LEU A 378 -4.34 10.40 22.07
N GLY A 379 -3.84 11.64 22.04
CA GLY A 379 -2.67 11.99 21.27
C GLY A 379 -1.43 11.25 21.78
N ALA A 380 -0.56 10.85 20.85
CA ALA A 380 0.79 10.46 21.20
C ALA A 380 1.48 11.68 21.84
N SER A 381 1.75 11.60 23.14
CA SER A 381 2.69 12.56 23.73
C SER A 381 4.05 12.29 23.09
N ALA A 382 4.72 13.33 22.60
CA ALA A 382 6.13 13.23 22.26
C ALA A 382 6.90 13.02 23.57
N PHE A 383 7.21 11.76 23.89
CA PHE A 383 8.07 11.42 25.01
C PHE A 383 9.52 11.54 24.55
N ASN A 384 10.31 12.38 25.22
CA ASN A 384 11.76 12.40 25.06
C ASN A 384 12.37 11.36 26.01
N GLY A 385 13.26 10.51 25.52
CA GLY A 385 13.93 9.49 26.32
C GLY A 385 14.72 8.50 25.48
N ASP A 386 15.45 7.61 26.15
CA ASP A 386 16.15 6.49 25.52
C ASP A 386 15.20 5.30 25.29
N ASP A 387 15.53 4.45 24.32
CA ASP A 387 14.81 3.20 24.07
C ASP A 387 14.80 2.31 25.32
N ALA A 388 13.60 1.95 25.80
CA ALA A 388 13.44 1.11 26.98
C ALA A 388 13.01 -0.31 26.59
N ARG A 389 13.89 -1.31 26.77
CA ARG A 389 13.55 -2.73 26.57
C ARG A 389 12.67 -3.33 27.68
N GLY A 390 12.40 -2.55 28.72
CA GLY A 390 11.49 -2.93 29.79
C GLY A 390 11.35 -1.84 30.83
N ALA A 391 10.36 -2.00 31.71
CA ALA A 391 10.10 -1.11 32.83
C ALA A 391 9.59 -1.92 34.03
N THR A 392 9.83 -1.43 35.25
CA THR A 392 9.28 -2.06 36.46
C THR A 392 8.50 -1.03 37.28
N ALA A 393 7.39 -1.46 37.86
CA ALA A 393 6.60 -0.69 38.80
C ALA A 393 6.54 -1.46 40.13
N PRO A 394 7.55 -1.29 41.03
CA PRO A 394 7.70 -2.16 42.21
C PRO A 394 6.48 -2.16 43.14
N LEU A 395 5.83 -1.01 43.33
CA LEU A 395 4.63 -0.91 44.17
C LEU A 395 3.43 -1.66 43.59
N HIS A 396 3.39 -1.87 42.28
CA HIS A 396 2.36 -2.64 41.59
C HIS A 396 2.80 -4.10 41.39
N ARG A 397 4.09 -4.40 41.63
CA ARG A 397 4.73 -5.69 41.34
C ARG A 397 4.61 -6.08 39.87
N SER A 398 4.56 -5.08 39.00
CA SER A 398 4.47 -5.22 37.55
C SER A 398 5.84 -5.09 36.90
N VAL A 399 6.09 -5.94 35.91
CA VAL A 399 7.25 -5.89 35.02
C VAL A 399 6.71 -5.80 33.59
N TYR A 400 7.23 -4.86 32.83
CA TYR A 400 6.93 -4.67 31.42
C TYR A 400 8.15 -5.09 30.61
N GLY A 401 7.97 -6.01 29.67
CA GLY A 401 9.02 -6.47 28.77
C GLY A 401 8.70 -6.06 27.34
N TYR A 402 9.60 -5.32 26.71
CA TYR A 402 9.46 -4.95 25.30
C TYR A 402 9.71 -6.16 24.41
N ASP A 403 8.80 -6.37 23.47
CA ASP A 403 8.95 -7.34 22.41
C ASP A 403 9.31 -6.61 21.11
N PRO A 404 10.57 -6.69 20.65
CA PRO A 404 11.00 -6.03 19.43
C PRO A 404 10.34 -6.63 18.18
N ASP A 405 9.84 -7.86 18.26
CA ASP A 405 9.16 -8.52 17.14
C ASP A 405 7.71 -8.06 17.01
N THR A 406 7.12 -7.41 18.03
CA THR A 406 5.76 -6.88 17.94
C THR A 406 5.67 -5.37 18.13
N ALA A 407 6.77 -4.73 18.50
CA ALA A 407 6.82 -3.34 18.94
C ALA A 407 5.81 -3.05 20.07
N THR A 408 5.56 -4.04 20.94
CA THR A 408 4.65 -3.94 22.08
C THR A 408 5.35 -4.23 23.41
N TYR A 409 4.69 -3.94 24.52
CA TYR A 409 5.11 -4.38 25.84
C TYR A 409 4.18 -5.49 26.34
N SER A 410 4.77 -6.60 26.75
CA SER A 410 4.09 -7.59 27.61
C SER A 410 4.13 -7.12 29.07
N LYS A 411 3.10 -7.46 29.84
CA LYS A 411 3.03 -7.19 31.28
C LYS A 411 3.00 -8.50 32.06
N THR A 412 3.86 -8.61 33.06
CA THR A 412 3.82 -9.65 34.10
C THR A 412 3.57 -8.99 35.43
N GLU A 413 2.70 -9.56 36.26
CA GLU A 413 2.38 -9.03 37.58
C GLU A 413 2.28 -10.15 38.61
N ASP A 414 2.99 -10.01 39.73
CA ASP A 414 3.13 -11.09 40.71
C ASP A 414 3.68 -12.40 40.09
N GLY A 415 4.49 -12.28 39.03
CA GLY A 415 4.99 -13.43 38.27
C GLY A 415 3.99 -14.06 37.29
N HIS A 416 2.73 -13.61 37.28
CA HIS A 416 1.70 -14.03 36.32
C HIS A 416 1.75 -13.17 35.07
N ARG A 417 1.86 -13.78 33.88
CA ARG A 417 1.78 -13.03 32.61
C ARG A 417 0.33 -12.59 32.41
N VAL A 418 0.10 -11.29 32.37
CA VAL A 418 -1.24 -10.72 32.18
C VAL A 418 -1.71 -11.04 30.77
N ALA A 419 -2.89 -11.65 30.66
CA ALA A 419 -3.59 -11.91 29.40
C ALA A 419 -5.01 -11.33 29.44
N ASP A 420 -5.72 -11.40 28.32
CA ASP A 420 -7.13 -11.07 28.26
C ASP A 420 -7.96 -12.36 28.17
N ALA A 421 -8.71 -12.65 29.23
CA ALA A 421 -9.46 -13.89 29.33
C ALA A 421 -10.53 -14.08 28.23
N ALA A 422 -10.92 -13.00 27.53
CA ALA A 422 -11.87 -13.08 26.41
C ALA A 422 -11.23 -13.59 25.11
N LEU A 423 -9.90 -13.62 25.01
CA LEU A 423 -9.17 -13.95 23.78
C LEU A 423 -8.58 -15.37 23.76
N GLY A 424 -8.86 -16.17 24.80
CA GLY A 424 -8.23 -17.48 25.01
C GLY A 424 -6.82 -17.36 25.56
#